data_AF-A0A2R7QPC8-F1
#
_entry.id   AF-A0A2R7QPC8-F1
#
_cell.length_a   1.000
_cell.length_b   1.000
_cell.length_c   1.000
_cell.angle_alpha   90.00
_cell.angle_beta   90.00
_cell.angle_gamma   90.00
#
_symmetry.space_group_name_H-M   'P 1'
#
loop_
_entity.id
_entity.type
_entity.pdbx_description
1 polymer ?
#
loop_
_entity_poly.entity_id
_entity_poly.type
_entity_poly.pdbx_seq_one_letter_code
_entity_poly.pdbx_strand_id
1 'polypeptide(L)'
;MATQIYLNLPVKDLKRSVDFFTALGFSFNPDYTDENATCMIINENAFVMLLVEGFFKTFTSREVADATGATEAITAFSVDSKEAVDETVRKALAAGGRPSQEVQD
;
A
#
# COMPACT_ATOMS: atom_id res chain seq x y z
N MET A 1 25.55 0.13 -4.15
CA MET A 1 24.61 0.73 -3.17
C MET A 1 23.22 0.71 -3.79
N ALA A 2 22.17 0.44 -3.02
CA ALA A 2 20.79 0.41 -3.53
C ALA A 2 20.33 1.81 -3.95
N THR A 3 19.65 1.92 -5.09
CA THR A 3 19.19 3.20 -5.66
C THR A 3 17.68 3.38 -5.57
N GLN A 4 16.92 2.28 -5.48
CA GLN A 4 15.45 2.28 -5.41
C GLN A 4 14.97 1.21 -4.43
N ILE A 5 13.77 1.38 -3.89
CA ILE A 5 13.08 0.39 -3.06
C ILE A 5 11.71 0.02 -3.65
N TYR A 6 11.42 -1.28 -3.65
CA TYR A 6 10.13 -1.84 -4.04
C TYR A 6 9.60 -2.69 -2.90
N LEU A 7 8.42 -2.35 -2.40
CA LEU A 7 7.72 -3.13 -1.37
C LEU A 7 6.58 -3.92 -2.01
N ASN A 8 6.68 -5.24 -1.98
CA ASN A 8 5.60 -6.10 -2.49
C ASN A 8 4.57 -6.34 -1.39
N LEU A 9 3.32 -5.94 -1.63
CA LEU A 9 2.19 -6.17 -0.74
C LEU A 9 1.17 -7.10 -1.41
N PRO A 10 0.81 -8.23 -0.77
CA PRO A 10 -0.27 -9.07 -1.25
C PRO A 10 -1.63 -8.39 -1.02
N VAL A 11 -2.49 -8.40 -2.04
CA VAL A 11 -3.85 -7.85 -1.97
C VAL A 11 -4.89 -8.88 -2.41
N LYS A 12 -6.07 -8.86 -1.78
CA LYS A 12 -7.20 -9.74 -2.13
C LYS A 12 -7.97 -9.27 -3.36
N ASP A 13 -8.02 -7.96 -3.57
CA ASP A 13 -8.75 -7.32 -4.65
C ASP A 13 -7.95 -6.11 -5.14
N LEU A 14 -7.35 -6.26 -6.32
CA LEU A 14 -6.46 -5.25 -6.90
C LEU A 14 -7.20 -3.92 -7.15
N LYS A 15 -8.43 -3.99 -7.69
CA LYS A 15 -9.21 -2.80 -7.99
C LYS A 15 -9.54 -2.01 -6.72
N ARG A 16 -9.98 -2.69 -5.67
CA ARG A 16 -10.29 -2.03 -4.39
C ARG A 16 -9.05 -1.39 -3.77
N SER A 17 -7.88 -2.04 -3.87
CA SER A 17 -6.62 -1.46 -3.39
C SER A 17 -6.20 -0.25 -4.21
N VAL A 18 -6.33 -0.29 -5.53
CA VAL A 18 -6.09 0.86 -6.42
C VAL A 18 -7.01 2.02 -6.08
N ASP A 19 -8.32 1.77 -5.98
CA ASP A 19 -9.32 2.80 -5.65
C ASP A 19 -9.00 3.45 -4.30
N PHE A 20 -8.62 2.64 -3.28
CA PHE A 20 -8.24 3.12 -1.96
C PHE A 20 -7.03 4.07 -2.04
N PHE A 21 -5.90 3.62 -2.57
CA PHE A 21 -4.68 4.43 -2.60
C PHE A 21 -4.79 5.63 -3.56
N THR A 22 -5.59 5.52 -4.62
CA THR A 22 -5.95 6.67 -5.47
C THR A 22 -6.69 7.74 -4.66
N ALA A 23 -7.63 7.36 -3.79
CA ALA A 23 -8.33 8.30 -2.92
C ALA A 23 -7.40 9.00 -1.91
N LEU A 24 -6.29 8.37 -1.54
CA LEU A 24 -5.23 8.97 -0.72
C LEU A 24 -4.33 9.92 -1.52
N GLY A 25 -4.43 9.94 -2.85
CA GLY A 25 -3.65 10.80 -3.74
C GLY A 25 -2.43 10.14 -4.36
N PHE A 26 -2.24 8.82 -4.19
CA PHE A 26 -1.16 8.11 -4.86
C PHE A 26 -1.47 7.88 -6.33
N SER A 27 -0.40 7.79 -7.12
CA SER A 27 -0.45 7.49 -8.55
C SER A 27 0.16 6.13 -8.83
N PHE A 28 -0.17 5.58 -10.00
CA PHE A 28 0.25 4.25 -10.42
C PHE A 28 0.98 4.32 -11.75
N ASN A 29 1.99 3.47 -11.92
CA ASN A 29 2.68 3.33 -13.20
C ASN A 29 1.86 2.41 -14.13
N PRO A 30 1.30 2.93 -15.24
CA PRO A 30 0.48 2.15 -16.15
C PRO A 30 1.28 1.03 -16.85
N ASP A 31 2.60 1.19 -17.02
CA ASP A 31 3.45 0.20 -17.68
C ASP A 31 3.62 -1.09 -16.84
N TYR A 32 3.38 -0.99 -15.52
CA TYR A 32 3.44 -2.10 -14.57
C TYR A 32 2.07 -2.40 -13.97
N THR A 33 1.00 -2.11 -14.71
CA THR A 33 -0.38 -2.37 -14.28
C THR A 33 -1.06 -3.36 -15.22
N ASP A 34 -1.42 -4.52 -14.67
CA ASP A 34 -2.25 -5.53 -15.32
C ASP A 34 -3.31 -6.07 -14.34
N GLU A 35 -3.92 -7.21 -14.65
CA GLU A 35 -4.92 -7.84 -13.79
C GLU A 35 -4.34 -8.47 -12.50
N ASN A 36 -3.02 -8.72 -12.48
CA ASN A 36 -2.33 -9.39 -11.38
C ASN A 36 -1.58 -8.41 -10.46
N ALA A 37 -1.14 -7.28 -10.99
CA ALA A 37 -0.26 -6.36 -10.29
C ALA A 37 -0.46 -4.90 -10.70
N THR A 38 -0.15 -3.98 -9.78
CA THR A 38 0.11 -2.58 -10.11
C THR A 38 1.27 -2.02 -9.30
N CYS A 39 1.98 -1.04 -9.86
CA CYS A 39 3.06 -0.32 -9.20
C CYS A 39 2.57 1.05 -8.72
N MET A 40 2.39 1.20 -7.41
CA MET A 40 2.10 2.48 -6.78
C MET A 40 3.39 3.27 -6.57
N ILE A 41 3.38 4.54 -6.99
CA ILE A 41 4.53 5.45 -6.91
C ILE A 41 4.41 6.27 -5.62
N ILE A 42 5.38 6.12 -4.71
CA ILE A 42 5.47 6.95 -3.49
C ILE A 42 6.25 8.23 -3.80
N ASN A 43 7.43 8.08 -4.41
CA ASN A 43 8.27 9.14 -4.94
C ASN A 43 9.22 8.57 -6.01
N GLU A 44 10.19 9.35 -6.48
CA GLU A 44 11.13 8.97 -7.55
C GLU A 44 11.92 7.67 -7.27
N ASN A 45 12.11 7.30 -6.01
CA ASN A 45 12.97 6.19 -5.60
C ASN A 45 12.26 5.10 -4.78
N ALA A 46 10.96 5.26 -4.48
CA ALA A 46 10.21 4.35 -3.63
C ALA A 46 8.86 3.97 -4.25
N PHE A 47 8.62 2.66 -4.29
CA PHE A 47 7.47 2.06 -4.96
C PHE A 47 6.85 0.97 -4.10
N VAL A 48 5.54 0.77 -4.25
CA VAL A 48 4.80 -0.34 -3.64
C VAL A 48 4.13 -1.15 -4.75
N MET A 49 4.47 -2.43 -4.84
CA MET A 49 3.84 -3.35 -5.77
C MET A 49 2.63 -3.98 -5.07
N LEU A 50 1.42 -3.66 -5.52
CA LEU A 50 0.20 -4.32 -5.07
C LEU A 50 -0.03 -5.54 -5.95
N LEU A 51 0.08 -6.74 -5.38
CA LEU A 51 0.06 -8.00 -6.12
C LEU A 51 -1.12 -8.85 -5.64
N VAL A 52 -1.94 -9.38 -6.55
CA VAL A 52 -2.97 -10.35 -6.15
C VAL A 52 -2.32 -11.57 -5.50
N GLU A 53 -2.92 -12.11 -4.42
CA GLU A 53 -2.30 -13.15 -3.59
C GLU A 53 -1.75 -14.34 -4.40
N GLY A 54 -2.48 -14.78 -5.43
CA GLY A 54 -2.04 -15.88 -6.30
C GLY A 54 -0.75 -15.57 -7.05
N PHE A 55 -0.58 -14.34 -7.54
CA PHE A 55 0.65 -13.88 -8.18
C PHE A 55 1.76 -13.64 -7.15
N PHE A 56 1.45 -13.07 -5.98
CA PHE A 56 2.42 -12.90 -4.90
C PHE A 56 3.07 -14.24 -4.48
N LYS A 57 2.30 -15.34 -4.44
CA LYS A 57 2.81 -16.69 -4.14
C LYS A 57 3.83 -17.21 -5.15
N THR A 58 3.97 -16.62 -6.34
CA THR A 58 5.05 -17.03 -7.26
C THR A 58 6.42 -16.50 -6.82
N PHE A 59 6.46 -15.52 -5.91
CA PHE A 59 7.70 -14.89 -5.40
C PHE A 59 8.21 -15.55 -4.11
N THR A 60 7.44 -16.42 -3.48
CA THR A 60 7.78 -17.02 -2.18
C THR A 60 7.18 -18.41 -2.03
N SER A 61 7.91 -19.31 -1.36
CA SER A 61 7.40 -20.63 -0.99
C SER A 61 6.68 -20.65 0.37
N ARG A 62 6.56 -19.49 1.05
CA ARG A 62 5.88 -19.36 2.34
C ARG A 62 4.40 -19.04 2.13
N GLU A 63 3.58 -19.37 3.13
CA GLU A 63 2.21 -18.89 3.15
C GLU A 63 2.16 -17.37 3.26
N VAL A 64 1.16 -16.79 2.58
CA VAL A 64 0.88 -15.35 2.65
C VAL A 64 0.21 -15.06 3.99
N ALA A 65 0.76 -14.11 4.74
CA ALA A 65 0.24 -13.74 6.05
C ALA A 65 -1.17 -13.12 5.96
N ASP A 66 -2.07 -13.53 6.86
CA ASP A 66 -3.36 -12.87 7.02
C ASP A 66 -3.23 -11.60 7.87
N ALA A 67 -3.11 -10.46 7.17
CA ALA A 67 -2.94 -9.15 7.77
C ALA A 67 -4.15 -8.66 8.60
N THR A 68 -5.26 -9.40 8.64
CA THR A 68 -6.41 -9.09 9.51
C THR A 68 -6.22 -9.60 10.94
N GLY A 69 -5.35 -10.59 11.15
CA GLY A 69 -5.08 -11.21 12.45
C GLY A 69 -3.66 -11.01 12.98
N ALA A 70 -2.71 -10.65 12.12
CA ALA A 70 -1.31 -10.40 12.50
C ALA A 70 -0.70 -9.26 11.68
N THR A 71 0.35 -8.63 12.20
CA THR A 71 1.11 -7.58 11.49
C THR A 71 2.55 -8.05 11.30
N GLU A 72 2.96 -8.26 10.04
CA GLU A 72 4.34 -8.62 9.69
C GLU A 72 5.22 -7.38 9.49
N ALA A 73 4.65 -6.32 8.92
CA ALA A 73 5.34 -5.07 8.64
C ALA A 73 4.37 -3.89 8.79
N ILE A 74 4.94 -2.73 9.13
CA ILE A 74 4.24 -1.44 9.11
C ILE A 74 4.96 -0.57 8.08
N THR A 75 4.17 0.05 7.20
CA THR A 75 4.67 1.02 6.22
C THR A 75 4.27 2.41 6.64
N ALA A 76 5.21 3.35 6.56
CA ALA A 76 4.99 4.73 6.93
C ALA A 76 5.61 5.64 5.88
N PHE A 77 4.95 6.76 5.61
CA PHE A 77 5.44 7.84 4.77
C PHE A 77 5.20 9.16 5.48
N SER A 78 6.08 10.12 5.27
CA SER A 78 5.98 11.46 5.83
C SER A 78 5.17 12.37 4.91
N VAL A 79 4.50 13.35 5.50
CA VAL A 79 3.81 14.43 4.82
C VAL A 79 4.23 15.76 5.47
N ASP A 80 3.94 16.88 4.82
CA ASP A 80 4.57 18.17 5.12
C ASP A 80 4.13 18.81 6.45
N SER A 81 3.01 18.36 7.05
CA SER A 81 2.51 18.92 8.31
C SER A 81 1.59 17.96 9.08
N LYS A 82 1.29 18.29 10.34
CA LYS A 82 0.32 17.55 11.16
C LYS A 82 -1.09 17.57 10.53
N GLU A 83 -1.49 18.70 9.98
CA GLU A 83 -2.78 18.84 9.29
C GLU A 83 -2.87 17.96 8.05
N ALA A 84 -1.76 17.78 7.32
CA ALA A 84 -1.69 16.87 6.19
C ALA A 84 -1.79 15.40 6.63
N VAL A 85 -1.27 15.03 7.82
CA VAL A 85 -1.50 13.71 8.42
C VAL A 85 -2.98 13.52 8.70
N ASP A 86 -3.62 14.47 9.37
CA ASP A 86 -5.05 14.39 9.70
C ASP A 86 -5.94 14.28 8.45
N GLU A 87 -5.60 15.01 7.39
CA GLU A 87 -6.29 14.90 6.10
C GLU A 87 -6.12 13.52 5.47
N THR A 88 -4.90 12.98 5.47
CA THR A 88 -4.60 11.66 4.93
C THR A 88 -5.36 10.57 5.69
N VAL A 89 -5.38 10.63 7.02
CA VAL A 89 -6.13 9.70 7.87
C VAL A 89 -7.62 9.80 7.57
N ARG A 90 -8.18 11.00 7.45
CA ARG A 90 -9.61 11.19 7.12
C ARG A 90 -9.98 10.58 5.77
N LYS A 91 -9.15 10.77 4.74
CA LYS A 91 -9.33 10.16 3.41
C LYS A 91 -9.28 8.64 3.50
N ALA A 92 -8.30 8.09 4.22
CA ALA A 92 -8.17 6.65 4.41
C ALA A 92 -9.39 6.04 5.08
N LEU A 93 -9.90 6.64 6.15
CA LEU A 93 -11.11 6.16 6.82
C LEU A 93 -12.34 6.25 5.91
N ALA A 94 -12.51 7.34 5.16
CA ALA A 94 -13.60 7.51 4.21
C ALA A 94 -13.55 6.49 3.05
N ALA A 95 -12.34 6.08 2.64
CA ALA A 95 -12.11 5.07 1.61
C ALA A 95 -12.23 3.61 2.12
N GLY A 96 -12.59 3.41 3.40
CA GLY A 96 -12.82 2.08 3.99
C GLY A 96 -11.64 1.52 4.80
N GLY A 97 -10.62 2.33 5.06
CA GLY A 97 -9.56 2.03 6.01
C GLY A 97 -10.07 1.95 7.45
N ARG A 98 -9.28 1.36 8.34
CA ARG A 98 -9.62 1.19 9.76
C ARG A 98 -8.45 1.62 10.64
N PRO A 99 -8.69 2.23 11.80
CA PRO A 99 -7.64 2.49 12.77
C PRO A 99 -6.97 1.18 13.21
N SER A 100 -5.64 1.12 13.19
CA SER A 100 -4.88 0.00 13.76
C SER A 100 -4.59 0.21 15.25
N GLN A 101 -4.46 1.46 15.68
CA GLN A 101 -4.26 1.89 17.06
C GLN A 101 -4.97 3.23 17.30
N GLU A 102 -5.04 3.65 18.57
CA GLU A 102 -5.48 5.00 18.93
C GLU A 102 -4.49 6.06 18.40
N VAL A 103 -5.00 7.26 18.14
CA VAL A 103 -4.18 8.40 17.73
C VAL A 103 -3.19 8.71 18.86
N GLN A 104 -1.90 8.82 18.52
CA GLN A 104 -0.86 9.31 19.42
C GLN A 104 -0.51 10.75 19.04
N ASP A 105 -0.45 11.63 20.04
CA ASP A 105 -0.08 13.05 19.90
C ASP A 105 1.43 13.31 19.96
#